data_AF-A0A7X3X3F2-F1
#
_entry.id   AF-A0A7X3X3F2-F1
#
_cell.length_a   1.000
_cell.length_b   1.000
_cell.length_c   1.000
_cell.angle_alpha   90.00
_cell.angle_beta   90.00
_cell.angle_gamma   90.00
#
_symmetry.space_group_name_H-M   'P 1'
#
loop_
_entity.id
_entity.type
_entity.pdbx_description
1 polymer ?
#
loop_
_entity_poly.entity_id
_entity_poly.type
_entity_poly.pdbx_seq_one_letter_code
_entity_poly.pdbx_strand_id
1 'polypeptide(L)' 'MAKAWNRGNPGFWTLLSLMLIGLKLTDHIDWSWWWVLAPIWIKYAFLLLVIVVVIIVKKRTGWKPSGET' A
#
# COMPACT_ATOMS: atom_id res chain seq x y z
N MET A 1 35.46 -6.54 -4.76
CA MET A 1 34.28 -7.02 -4.01
C MET A 1 33.11 -7.12 -4.99
N ALA A 2 32.63 -8.33 -5.30
CA ALA A 2 31.50 -8.51 -6.21
C ALA A 2 30.20 -8.08 -5.50
N LYS A 3 29.40 -7.21 -6.14
CA LYS A 3 28.04 -6.89 -5.67
C LYS A 3 27.18 -8.13 -5.86
N ALA A 4 26.92 -8.87 -4.79
CA ALA A 4 25.94 -9.93 -4.80
C ALA A 4 24.58 -9.29 -5.11
N TRP A 5 24.03 -9.59 -6.29
CA TRP A 5 22.64 -9.31 -6.58
C TRP A 5 21.80 -10.26 -5.74
N ASN A 6 21.40 -9.77 -4.57
CA ASN A 6 20.34 -10.40 -3.80
C ASN A 6 19.08 -10.36 -4.66
N ARG A 7 18.79 -11.43 -5.39
CA ARG A 7 17.52 -11.64 -6.09
C ARG A 7 16.48 -11.85 -5.00
N GLY A 8 15.98 -10.75 -4.43
CA GLY A 8 14.96 -10.80 -3.39
C GLY A 8 13.79 -11.62 -3.91
N ASN A 9 13.43 -12.69 -3.20
CA ASN A 9 12.24 -13.47 -3.51
C ASN A 9 11.06 -12.49 -3.62
N PRO A 10 10.25 -12.55 -4.71
CA PRO A 10 9.06 -11.72 -4.80
C PRO A 10 8.21 -12.01 -3.57
N GLY A 11 7.91 -10.95 -2.80
CA GLY A 11 7.14 -11.09 -1.57
C GLY A 11 5.82 -11.80 -1.85
N PHE A 12 5.36 -12.63 -0.91
CA PHE A 12 4.11 -13.39 -1.00
C PHE A 12 2.93 -12.54 -1.52
N TRP A 13 2.87 -11.28 -1.08
CA TRP A 13 1.88 -10.29 -1.52
C TRP A 13 1.90 -9.98 -3.02
N THR A 14 3.06 -9.96 -3.66
CA THR A 14 3.22 -9.71 -5.10
C THR A 14 2.75 -10.91 -5.91
N LEU A 15 3.11 -12.12 -5.47
CA LEU A 15 2.65 -13.37 -6.09
C LEU A 15 1.13 -13.53 -5.98
N LEU A 16 0.56 -13.26 -4.80
CA LEU A 16 -0.89 -13.28 -4.60
C LEU A 16 -1.59 -12.24 -5.49
N SER A 17 -1.04 -11.03 -5.59
CA SER A 17 -1.58 -9.98 -6.46
C SER A 17 -1.56 -10.40 -7.94
N LEU A 18 -0.44 -10.97 -8.41
CA LEU A 18 -0.32 -11.46 -9.79
C LEU A 18 -1.27 -12.63 -10.08
N MET A 19 -1.45 -13.55 -9.12
CA MET A 19 -2.37 -14.68 -9.28
C MET A 19 -3.83 -14.23 -9.39
N LEU A 20 -4.25 -13.23 -8.60
CA LEU A 20 -5.59 -12.64 -8.67
C LEU A 20 -5.83 -11.89 -9.99
N ILE A 21 -4.82 -11.19 -10.51
CA ILE A 21 -4.89 -10.52 -11.82
C ILE A 21 -4.99 -11.53 -12.95
N GLY A 22 -4.17 -12.59 -12.92
CA GLY A 22 -4.19 -13.67 -13.91
C GLY A 22 -5.54 -14.37 -13.98
N LEU A 23 -6.11 -14.72 -12.82
CA LEU A 23 -7.41 -15.41 -12.74
C LEU A 23 -8.57 -14.57 -13.30
N LYS A 24 -8.50 -13.24 -13.14
CA LYS A 24 -9.47 -12.32 -13.74
C LYS A 24 -9.32 -12.18 -15.26
N LEU A 25 -8.09 -12.21 -15.78
CA LEU A 25 -7.84 -12.16 -17.23
C LEU A 25 -8.28 -13.44 -17.95
N THR A 26 -8.33 -14.57 -17.25
CA THR A 26 -8.89 -15.83 -17.74
C THR A 26 -10.41 -15.96 -17.58
N ASP A 27 -11.11 -14.86 -17.27
CA ASP A 27 -12.58 -14.79 -17.13
C ASP A 27 -13.19 -15.83 -16.16
N HIS A 28 -12.41 -16.31 -15.19
CA HIS A 28 -12.90 -17.25 -14.18
C HIS A 28 -13.64 -16.55 -13.02
N ILE A 29 -13.55 -15.22 -12.93
CA ILE A 29 -14.10 -14.43 -11.83
C ILE A 29 -14.71 -13.12 -12.37
N ASP A 30 -16.04 -12.98 -12.31
CA ASP A 30 -16.81 -11.76 -12.63
C ASP A 30 -16.65 -10.62 -11.61
N TRP A 31 -15.87 -10.83 -10.56
CA TRP A 31 -15.79 -9.92 -9.43
C TRP A 31 -15.22 -8.55 -9.82
N SER A 32 -15.64 -7.48 -9.14
CA SER A 32 -15.21 -6.12 -9.48
C SER A 32 -13.68 -5.94 -9.34
N TRP A 33 -13.09 -5.14 -10.24
CA TRP A 33 -11.65 -4.80 -10.21
C TRP A 33 -11.20 -4.21 -8.87
N TRP A 34 -12.12 -3.56 -8.14
CA TRP A 34 -11.90 -3.07 -6.78
C TRP A 34 -11.39 -4.15 -5.81
N TRP A 35 -11.90 -5.37 -5.90
CA TRP A 35 -11.47 -6.47 -5.04
C TRP A 35 -10.16 -7.13 -5.48
N VAL A 36 -9.91 -7.20 -6.79
CA VAL A 36 -8.61 -7.65 -7.33
C VAL A 36 -7.47 -6.75 -6.85
N LEU A 37 -7.74 -5.46 -6.72
CA LEU A 37 -6.80 -4.47 -6.19
C LEU A 37 -6.79 -4.41 -4.66
N ALA A 38 -7.64 -5.16 -3.92
CA ALA A 38 -7.74 -5.07 -2.46
C ALA A 38 -6.38 -5.18 -1.72
N PRO A 39 -5.43 -6.06 -2.13
CA PRO A 39 -4.10 -6.10 -1.53
C PRO A 39 -3.32 -4.79 -1.70
N ILE A 40 -3.54 -4.10 -2.83
CA ILE A 40 -2.96 -2.80 -3.13
C ILE A 40 -3.72 -1.67 -2.41
N TRP A 41 -5.04 -1.77 -2.26
CA TRP A 41 -5.83 -0.76 -1.54
C TRP A 41 -5.52 -0.76 -0.05
N ILE A 42 -5.22 -1.90 0.58
CA ILE A 42 -4.89 -1.99 2.01
C ILE A 42 -3.72 -1.07 2.37
N LYS A 43 -2.64 -1.07 1.59
CA LYS A 43 -1.48 -0.20 1.83
C LYS A 43 -1.82 1.29 1.67
N TYR A 44 -2.63 1.65 0.66
CA TYR A 44 -3.05 3.03 0.44
C TYR A 44 -4.04 3.51 1.51
N ALA A 45 -5.00 2.67 1.90
CA ALA A 45 -5.95 2.96 2.96
C ALA A 45 -5.24 3.15 4.30
N PHE A 46 -4.28 2.30 4.62
CA PHE A 46 -3.46 2.45 5.83
C PHE A 46 -2.67 3.76 5.81
N LEU A 47 -2.03 4.10 4.70
CA LEU A 47 -1.31 5.37 4.55
C LEU A 47 -2.24 6.58 4.72
N LEU A 48 -3.41 6.55 4.09
CA LEU A 48 -4.40 7.62 4.18
C LEU A 48 -4.93 7.78 5.61
N LEU A 49 -5.19 6.67 6.30
CA LEU A 49 -5.57 6.66 7.72
C LEU A 49 -4.50 7.35 8.57
N VAL A 50 -3.22 7.00 8.38
CA VAL A 50 -2.10 7.61 9.13
C VAL A 50 -2.04 9.12 8.87
N ILE A 51 -2.16 9.56 7.61
CA ILE A 51 -2.17 10.98 7.26
C ILE A 51 -3.31 11.72 7.97
N VAL A 52 -4.51 11.15 7.94
CA VAL A 52 -5.69 11.73 8.61
C VAL A 52 -5.45 11.84 10.11
N VAL A 53 -4.92 10.79 10.75
CA VAL A 53 -4.58 10.81 12.18
C VAL A 53 -3.55 11.90 12.48
N VAL A 54 -2.49 12.04 11.67
CA VAL A 54 -1.48 13.08 11.86
C VAL A 54 -2.08 14.48 11.73
N ILE A 55 -2.95 14.71 10.75
CA ILE A 55 -3.65 15.99 10.58
C ILE A 55 -4.54 16.30 11.78
N ILE A 56 -5.30 15.31 12.25
CA ILE A 56 -6.15 15.46 13.43
C ILE A 56 -5.30 15.77 14.65
N VAL A 57 -4.22 15.01 14.89
CA VAL A 57 -3.30 15.23 16.01
C VAL A 57 -2.69 16.62 15.92
N LYS A 58 -2.13 17.03 14.77
CA LYS A 58 -1.56 18.37 14.57
C LYS A 58 -2.58 19.47 14.85
N LYS A 59 -3.81 19.32 14.34
CA LYS A 59 -4.90 20.27 14.58
C LYS A 59 -5.27 20.33 16.06
N ARG A 60 -5.26 19.19 16.75
CA ARG A 60 -5.65 19.08 18.16
C ARG A 60 -4.57 19.54 19.13
N THR A 61 -3.31 19.29 18.83
CA THR A 61 -2.18 19.63 19.71
C THR A 61 -1.69 21.06 19.51
N GLY A 62 -2.28 21.82 18.57
CA GLY A 62 -1.89 23.20 18.30
C GLY A 62 -0.40 23.32 18.01
N TRP A 63 0.22 22.24 17.50
CA TRP A 63 1.66 22.12 17.36
C TRP A 63 2.15 23.23 16.44
N LYS A 64 2.74 24.27 17.05
CA LYS A 64 3.47 25.32 16.36
C LYS A 64 4.86 24.74 16.06
N PRO A 65 5.24 24.54 14.79
CA PRO A 65 6.60 24.14 14.46
C PRO A 65 7.56 25.17 15.05
N SER A 66 8.48 24.70 15.90
CA SER A 66 9.40 25.53 16.71
C SER A 66 10.45 26.32 15.90
N GLY A 67 10.22 26.52 14.60
CA GLY A 67 11.19 27.10 13.65
C GLY A 67 10.71 28.32 12.85
N GLU A 68 9.48 28.82 13.05
CA GLU A 68 9.06 30.11 12.47
C GLU A 68 9.14 31.20 13.53
N THR A 69 10.18 32.03 13.40
CA THR A 69 10.41 33.30 14.12
C THR A 69 9.40 34.35 13.71
#